data_AF-Q8E987-F1
#
_entry.id   AF-Q8E987-F1
#
_cell.length_a   1.000
_cell.length_b   1.000
_cell.length_c   1.000
_cell.angle_alpha   90.00
_cell.angle_beta   90.00
_cell.angle_gamma   90.00
#
_symmetry.space_group_name_H-M   'P 1'
#
loop_
_entity.id
_entity.type
_entity.pdbx_description
1 polymer ?
#
loop_
_entity_poly.entity_id
_entity_poly.type
_entity_poly.pdbx_seq_one_letter_code
_entity_poly.pdbx_strand_id
1 'polypeptide(L)'
;MKLAIIIAAILGLTACAATPSASVAEGELAKQPSVSAASTDARAPVAPKVVQLAGMTNEVAADALYQALLNANYLANKVGPDKVAVQFGNNDFMLEPSMNAAGIDRILMNRFYAVHPQLQASPELPAVIGELNAKLNFAKFVLREQGAVIQIQGTVTFADKVEIEELRRFMLWTDGGLAQIAQSLPDGVEQYLRPIPLMPVVKS
;
A
#
# COMPACT_ATOMS: atom_id res chain seq x y z
N MET A 1 25.14 42.19 1.60
CA MET A 1 25.32 42.78 2.95
C MET A 1 24.70 41.83 3.98
N LYS A 2 25.56 41.28 4.87
CA LYS A 2 25.38 40.96 6.31
C LYS A 2 24.16 40.13 6.77
N LEU A 3 24.37 38.89 7.24
CA LEU A 3 24.53 38.40 8.66
C LEU A 3 23.17 38.28 9.40
N ALA A 4 22.80 37.28 10.23
CA ALA A 4 23.47 36.24 11.05
C ALA A 4 22.44 35.09 11.32
N ILE A 5 22.73 33.78 11.48
CA ILE A 5 23.36 32.97 12.56
C ILE A 5 22.89 33.22 14.01
N ILE A 6 22.43 32.14 14.69
CA ILE A 6 22.63 31.64 16.10
C ILE A 6 21.46 30.66 16.41
N ILE A 7 21.61 29.33 16.60
CA ILE A 7 22.31 28.44 17.58
C ILE A 7 21.49 28.11 18.86
N ALA A 8 21.51 26.80 19.21
CA ALA A 8 21.23 26.10 20.50
C ALA A 8 19.77 25.73 20.84
N ALA A 9 19.44 24.59 21.45
CA ALA A 9 20.25 23.70 22.30
C ALA A 9 19.81 22.22 22.21
N ILE A 10 20.81 21.34 22.21
CA ILE A 10 20.74 19.91 22.58
C ILE A 10 21.13 19.85 24.06
N LEU A 11 20.44 19.04 24.87
CA LEU A 11 20.96 18.14 25.93
C LEU A 11 19.91 17.90 27.03
N GLY A 12 19.76 16.63 27.42
CA GLY A 12 18.95 16.26 28.59
C GLY A 12 18.70 14.76 28.77
N LEU A 13 19.70 13.90 28.55
CA LEU A 13 19.71 12.52 29.06
C LEU A 13 20.19 12.54 30.51
N THR A 14 19.37 12.10 31.46
CA THR A 14 19.86 11.51 32.72
C THR A 14 18.95 10.35 33.12
N ALA A 15 19.54 9.16 33.11
CA ALA A 15 19.08 7.97 33.84
C ALA A 15 19.99 7.80 35.06
N CYS A 16 19.44 7.24 36.16
CA CYS A 16 20.06 6.65 37.36
C CYS A 16 19.09 6.89 38.54
N ALA A 17 18.90 6.04 39.54
CA ALA A 17 19.46 4.73 39.88
C ALA A 17 18.58 4.10 40.99
N ALA A 18 18.93 2.86 41.34
CA ALA A 18 18.24 1.91 42.21
C ALA A 18 18.17 2.25 43.73
N THR A 19 17.26 1.51 44.36
CA THR A 19 16.88 1.24 45.78
C THR A 19 17.97 1.29 46.87
N PRO A 20 17.57 1.41 48.17
CA PRO A 20 17.53 0.20 49.01
C PRO A 20 16.33 0.05 49.98
N SER A 21 16.20 -1.20 50.45
CA SER A 21 15.22 -1.87 51.31
C SER A 21 14.93 -1.29 52.71
N ALA A 22 13.77 -1.60 53.30
CA ALA A 22 13.62 -2.62 54.38
C ALA A 22 12.27 -2.59 55.14
N SER A 23 11.88 -3.80 55.54
CA SER A 23 11.08 -4.26 56.70
C SER A 23 9.54 -4.13 56.75
N VAL A 24 8.99 -5.31 57.09
CA VAL A 24 7.63 -5.76 57.38
C VAL A 24 7.03 -5.15 58.65
N ALA A 25 5.75 -4.79 58.64
CA ALA A 25 4.84 -4.89 59.79
C ALA A 25 3.37 -4.82 59.32
N GLU A 26 2.56 -5.78 59.78
CA GLU A 26 1.11 -5.87 59.63
C GLU A 26 0.39 -4.73 60.37
N GLY A 27 -0.76 -4.28 59.84
CA GLY A 27 -1.59 -3.27 60.48
C GLY A 27 -2.87 -2.97 59.69
N GLU A 28 -3.98 -3.42 60.24
CA GLU A 28 -5.36 -3.39 59.76
C GLU A 28 -5.97 -1.96 59.67
N LEU A 29 -7.03 -1.84 58.84
CA LEU A 29 -8.08 -0.79 58.82
C LEU A 29 -7.71 0.64 58.34
N ALA A 30 -8.22 1.02 57.15
CA ALA A 30 -9.25 2.08 57.00
C ALA A 30 -9.45 2.50 55.53
N LYS A 31 -10.72 2.63 55.14
CA LYS A 31 -11.25 3.09 53.84
C LYS A 31 -10.75 4.50 53.46
N GLN A 32 -10.32 4.66 52.21
CA GLN A 32 -10.62 5.86 51.41
C GLN A 32 -10.61 5.52 49.91
N PRO A 33 -11.65 5.88 49.14
CA PRO A 33 -11.71 5.56 47.72
C PRO A 33 -10.86 6.54 46.92
N SER A 34 -9.76 6.04 46.36
CA SER A 34 -9.03 6.75 45.31
C SER A 34 -9.91 6.75 44.04
N VAL A 35 -10.43 7.93 43.70
CA VAL A 35 -10.94 8.24 42.36
C VAL A 35 -9.81 8.04 41.36
N SER A 36 -9.71 6.85 40.78
CA SER A 36 -8.91 6.61 39.59
C SER A 36 -9.60 7.33 38.44
N ALA A 37 -9.09 8.51 38.11
CA ALA A 37 -9.41 9.17 36.86
C ALA A 37 -9.08 8.20 35.73
N ALA A 38 -10.13 7.66 35.11
CA ALA A 38 -10.03 6.88 33.90
C ALA A 38 -9.53 7.82 32.80
N SER A 39 -8.23 7.82 32.56
CA SER A 39 -7.63 8.33 31.35
C SER A 39 -8.26 7.55 30.21
N THR A 40 -9.24 8.17 29.56
CA THR A 40 -9.83 7.67 28.33
C THR A 40 -8.76 7.83 27.26
N ASP A 41 -7.90 6.82 27.13
CA ASP A 41 -7.11 6.61 25.94
C ASP A 41 -8.10 6.33 24.81
N ALA A 42 -8.59 7.40 24.19
CA ALA A 42 -9.27 7.34 22.91
C ALA A 42 -8.23 6.94 21.85
N ARG A 43 -7.83 5.68 21.88
CA ARG A 43 -7.03 5.07 20.83
C ARG A 43 -7.87 5.16 19.57
N ALA A 44 -7.33 5.84 18.55
CA ALA A 44 -7.94 5.86 17.23
C ALA A 44 -8.32 4.43 16.82
N PRO A 45 -9.53 4.18 16.28
CA PRO A 45 -9.97 2.85 15.93
C PRO A 45 -8.93 2.21 15.01
N VAL A 46 -8.33 1.12 15.47
CA VAL A 46 -7.44 0.30 14.65
C VAL A 46 -8.34 -0.36 13.62
N ALA A 47 -8.33 0.13 12.38
CA ALA A 47 -9.15 -0.41 11.29
C ALA A 47 -9.06 -1.95 11.30
N PRO A 48 -10.18 -2.70 11.34
CA PRO A 48 -10.13 -4.16 11.29
C PRO A 48 -9.46 -4.59 9.99
N LYS A 49 -8.28 -5.18 10.16
CA LYS A 49 -7.24 -5.26 9.15
C LYS A 49 -7.44 -6.38 8.15
N VAL A 50 -8.50 -7.17 8.19
CA VAL A 50 -8.52 -8.49 7.55
C VAL A 50 -9.81 -8.70 6.76
N VAL A 51 -9.69 -9.09 5.50
CA VAL A 51 -10.80 -9.44 4.62
C VAL A 51 -10.80 -10.96 4.43
N GLN A 52 -11.89 -11.62 4.81
CA GLN A 52 -12.09 -13.04 4.54
C GLN A 52 -12.58 -13.22 3.11
N LEU A 53 -11.87 -13.97 2.28
CA LEU A 53 -12.13 -14.10 0.85
C LEU A 53 -12.35 -15.56 0.38
N ALA A 54 -11.99 -16.54 1.21
CA ALA A 54 -12.20 -17.95 0.89
C ALA A 54 -13.67 -18.27 0.56
N GLY A 55 -13.85 -19.09 -0.48
CA GLY A 55 -15.17 -19.55 -0.94
C GLY A 55 -16.03 -18.48 -1.61
N MET A 56 -15.54 -17.25 -1.78
CA MET A 56 -16.25 -16.20 -2.52
C MET A 56 -16.03 -16.31 -4.03
N THR A 57 -16.95 -15.74 -4.83
CA THR A 57 -16.68 -15.47 -6.25
C THR A 57 -15.82 -14.22 -6.38
N ASN A 58 -15.25 -13.97 -7.57
CA ASN A 58 -14.46 -12.76 -7.83
C ASN A 58 -15.23 -11.47 -7.51
N GLU A 59 -16.50 -11.40 -7.88
CA GLU A 59 -17.35 -10.22 -7.70
C GLU A 59 -17.64 -9.96 -6.23
N VAL A 60 -18.03 -11.00 -5.49
CA VAL A 60 -18.31 -10.90 -4.05
C VAL A 60 -17.02 -10.54 -3.29
N ALA A 61 -15.90 -11.15 -3.65
CA ALA A 61 -14.59 -10.81 -3.10
C ALA A 61 -14.20 -9.35 -3.39
N ALA A 62 -14.49 -8.85 -4.58
CA ALA A 62 -14.20 -7.48 -4.96
C ALA A 62 -15.07 -6.49 -4.18
N ASP A 63 -16.34 -6.82 -3.91
CA ASP A 63 -17.21 -6.01 -3.06
C ASP A 63 -16.74 -6.00 -1.60
N ALA A 64 -16.36 -7.15 -1.05
CA ALA A 64 -15.81 -7.25 0.29
C ALA A 64 -14.50 -6.44 0.42
N LEU A 65 -13.61 -6.56 -0.56
CA LEU A 65 -12.36 -5.80 -0.62
C LEU A 65 -12.63 -4.29 -0.71
N TYR A 66 -13.57 -3.87 -1.56
CA TYR A 66 -13.96 -2.46 -1.68
C TYR A 66 -14.45 -1.87 -0.36
N GLN A 67 -15.36 -2.56 0.34
CA GLN A 67 -15.87 -2.10 1.63
C GLN A 67 -14.75 -2.04 2.69
N ALA A 68 -13.85 -3.03 2.70
CA ALA A 68 -12.73 -3.04 3.64
C ALA A 68 -11.75 -1.88 3.39
N LEU A 69 -11.48 -1.53 2.13
CA LEU A 69 -10.65 -0.38 1.77
C LEU A 69 -11.29 0.94 2.23
N LEU A 70 -12.59 1.13 1.99
CA LEU A 70 -13.30 2.32 2.46
C LEU A 70 -13.28 2.43 4.00
N ASN A 71 -13.54 1.33 4.70
CA ASN A 71 -13.50 1.28 6.16
C ASN A 71 -12.09 1.54 6.72
N ALA A 72 -11.05 1.25 5.93
CA ALA A 72 -9.66 1.58 6.24
C ALA A 72 -9.25 2.99 5.75
N ASN A 73 -10.20 3.83 5.33
CA ASN A 73 -10.02 5.21 4.85
C ASN A 73 -9.17 5.33 3.58
N TYR A 74 -9.17 4.31 2.72
CA TYR A 74 -8.62 4.44 1.38
C TYR A 74 -9.61 5.13 0.45
N LEU A 75 -9.07 5.91 -0.48
CA LEU A 75 -9.82 6.37 -1.65
C LEU A 75 -9.91 5.21 -2.62
N ALA A 76 -11.07 4.56 -2.68
CA ALA A 76 -11.33 3.42 -3.55
C ALA A 76 -12.63 3.61 -4.34
N ASN A 77 -12.72 2.95 -5.50
CA ASN A 77 -13.94 2.92 -6.30
C ASN A 77 -14.06 1.57 -7.03
N LYS A 78 -15.29 1.12 -7.28
CA LYS A 78 -15.53 -0.03 -8.17
C LYS A 78 -15.36 0.42 -9.61
N VAL A 79 -14.49 -0.25 -10.36
CA VAL A 79 -14.22 0.02 -11.79
C VAL A 79 -14.64 -1.14 -12.70
N GLY A 80 -15.23 -2.18 -12.12
CA GLY A 80 -15.86 -3.32 -12.78
C GLY A 80 -16.51 -4.24 -11.75
N PRO A 81 -17.23 -5.30 -12.17
CA PRO A 81 -17.87 -6.25 -11.25
C PRO A 81 -16.88 -6.91 -10.28
N ASP A 82 -15.69 -7.22 -10.77
CA ASP A 82 -14.61 -7.93 -10.08
C ASP A 82 -13.37 -7.05 -9.83
N LYS A 83 -13.48 -5.73 -10.03
CA LYS A 83 -12.34 -4.81 -10.01
C LYS A 83 -12.57 -3.62 -9.09
N VAL A 84 -11.57 -3.33 -8.26
CA VAL A 84 -11.55 -2.18 -7.34
C VAL A 84 -10.34 -1.34 -7.66
N ALA A 85 -10.54 -0.07 -8.02
CA ALA A 85 -9.45 0.89 -8.07
C ALA A 85 -9.19 1.47 -6.67
N VAL A 86 -7.93 1.67 -6.32
CA VAL A 86 -7.50 2.33 -5.09
C VAL A 86 -6.43 3.36 -5.43
N GLN A 87 -6.60 4.58 -4.93
CA GLN A 87 -5.57 5.61 -5.00
C GLN A 87 -4.59 5.42 -3.84
N PHE A 88 -3.30 5.37 -4.16
CA PHE A 88 -2.21 5.21 -3.21
C PHE A 88 -1.07 6.16 -3.56
N GLY A 89 -0.86 7.17 -2.72
CA GLY A 89 0.06 8.26 -3.06
C GLY A 89 -0.39 9.00 -4.33
N ASN A 90 0.47 9.05 -5.33
CA ASN A 90 0.18 9.67 -6.64
C ASN A 90 -0.21 8.63 -7.72
N ASN A 91 -0.47 7.39 -7.32
CA ASN A 91 -0.68 6.28 -8.22
C ASN A 91 -2.05 5.65 -7.99
N ASP A 92 -2.63 5.09 -9.05
CA ASP A 92 -3.82 4.26 -8.95
C ASP A 92 -3.44 2.80 -9.18
N PHE A 93 -3.98 1.92 -8.34
CA PHE A 93 -3.90 0.47 -8.50
C PHE A 93 -5.28 -0.10 -8.77
N MET A 94 -5.37 -1.04 -9.70
CA MET A 94 -6.56 -1.90 -9.86
C MET A 94 -6.32 -3.23 -9.15
N LEU A 95 -7.12 -3.51 -8.15
CA LEU A 95 -7.16 -4.76 -7.42
C LEU A 95 -8.25 -5.66 -8.00
N GLU A 96 -7.88 -6.88 -8.36
CA GLU A 96 -8.75 -7.89 -8.97
C GLU A 96 -8.56 -9.21 -8.23
N PRO A 97 -9.49 -9.58 -7.34
CA PRO A 97 -9.52 -10.92 -6.76
C PRO A 97 -9.60 -11.96 -7.88
N SER A 98 -8.79 -13.02 -7.76
CA SER A 98 -8.71 -14.07 -8.78
C SER A 98 -8.84 -15.44 -8.15
N MET A 99 -9.73 -16.26 -8.72
CA MET A 99 -9.93 -17.65 -8.32
C MET A 99 -8.81 -18.57 -8.83
N ASN A 100 -8.54 -19.59 -8.04
CA ASN A 100 -7.97 -20.87 -8.46
C ASN A 100 -9.06 -21.97 -8.33
N ALA A 101 -8.69 -23.24 -8.54
CA ALA A 101 -9.62 -24.38 -8.45
C ALA A 101 -10.26 -24.58 -7.04
N ALA A 102 -9.70 -23.99 -5.99
CA ALA A 102 -10.14 -24.05 -4.60
C ALA A 102 -10.86 -22.76 -4.11
N GLY A 103 -10.97 -21.72 -4.95
CA GLY A 103 -11.55 -20.43 -4.60
C GLY A 103 -10.57 -19.27 -4.79
N ILE A 104 -10.90 -18.09 -4.25
CA ILE A 104 -9.99 -16.92 -4.30
C ILE A 104 -8.76 -17.18 -3.45
N ASP A 105 -7.57 -17.16 -4.06
CA ASP A 105 -6.28 -17.33 -3.37
C ASP A 105 -5.32 -16.16 -3.60
N ARG A 106 -5.71 -15.20 -4.45
CA ARG A 106 -4.85 -14.06 -4.78
C ARG A 106 -5.64 -12.82 -5.17
N ILE A 107 -4.98 -11.69 -5.01
CA ILE A 107 -5.38 -10.41 -5.59
C ILE A 107 -4.32 -10.05 -6.64
N LEU A 108 -4.77 -9.91 -7.88
CA LEU A 108 -3.96 -9.31 -8.94
C LEU A 108 -3.98 -7.81 -8.73
N MET A 109 -2.79 -7.21 -8.71
CA MET A 109 -2.63 -5.78 -8.53
C MET A 109 -2.03 -5.21 -9.81
N ASN A 110 -2.77 -4.32 -10.45
CA ASN A 110 -2.44 -3.83 -11.77
C ASN A 110 -2.24 -2.33 -11.79
N ARG A 111 -1.24 -1.88 -12.55
CA ARG A 111 -1.09 -0.49 -13.00
C ARG A 111 -1.07 -0.45 -14.52
N PHE A 112 -1.55 0.64 -15.08
CA PHE A 112 -1.66 0.80 -16.53
C PHE A 112 -0.98 2.07 -17.00
N TYR A 113 -0.24 1.96 -18.10
CA TYR A 113 0.41 3.07 -18.78
C TYR A 113 0.02 3.06 -20.24
N ALA A 114 -0.42 4.21 -20.73
CA ALA A 114 -0.59 4.45 -22.15
C ALA A 114 0.79 4.64 -22.78
N VAL A 115 0.98 4.00 -23.93
CA VAL A 115 2.19 4.08 -24.74
C VAL A 115 1.94 5.05 -25.89
N HIS A 116 2.83 6.01 -26.06
CA HIS A 116 2.77 6.94 -27.18
C HIS A 116 2.94 6.19 -28.52
N PRO A 117 2.19 6.55 -29.59
CA PRO A 117 2.26 5.83 -30.87
C PRO A 117 3.66 5.69 -31.48
N GLN A 118 4.56 6.66 -31.22
CA GLN A 118 5.95 6.58 -31.67
C GLN A 118 6.71 5.41 -31.03
N LEU A 119 6.53 5.18 -29.72
CA LEU A 119 7.14 4.05 -29.04
C LEU A 119 6.41 2.74 -29.39
N GLN A 120 5.09 2.79 -29.59
CA GLN A 120 4.31 1.62 -30.04
C GLN A 120 4.76 1.10 -31.40
N ALA A 121 5.07 2.00 -32.34
CA ALA A 121 5.59 1.64 -33.66
C ALA A 121 7.08 1.24 -33.64
N SER A 122 7.77 1.44 -32.52
CA SER A 122 9.19 1.11 -32.40
C SER A 122 9.39 -0.39 -32.17
N PRO A 123 10.32 -1.04 -32.90
CA PRO A 123 10.71 -2.42 -32.63
C PRO A 123 11.41 -2.58 -31.26
N GLU A 124 11.80 -1.48 -30.61
CA GLU A 124 12.47 -1.49 -29.31
C GLU A 124 11.52 -1.78 -28.15
N LEU A 125 10.21 -1.50 -28.31
CA LEU A 125 9.24 -1.65 -27.21
C LEU A 125 9.20 -3.09 -26.65
N PRO A 126 9.09 -4.15 -27.47
CA PRO A 126 9.19 -5.52 -26.96
C PRO A 126 10.52 -5.83 -26.25
N ALA A 127 11.64 -5.28 -26.73
CA ALA A 127 12.95 -5.50 -26.11
C ALA A 127 13.04 -4.84 -24.73
N VAL A 128 12.58 -3.59 -24.60
CA VAL A 128 12.46 -2.88 -23.32
C VAL A 128 11.59 -3.67 -22.35
N ILE A 129 10.42 -4.15 -22.78
CA ILE A 129 9.54 -4.97 -21.93
C ILE A 129 10.21 -6.28 -21.49
N GLY A 130 10.97 -6.92 -22.38
CA GLY A 130 11.75 -8.12 -22.06
C GLY A 130 12.80 -7.84 -20.97
N GLU A 131 13.56 -6.75 -21.11
CA GLU A 131 14.56 -6.35 -20.14
C GLU A 131 13.95 -6.01 -18.77
N LEU A 132 12.86 -5.25 -18.76
CA LEU A 132 12.12 -4.92 -17.55
C LEU A 132 11.65 -6.17 -16.81
N ASN A 133 11.11 -7.15 -17.54
CA ASN A 133 10.65 -8.41 -16.98
C ASN A 133 11.79 -9.32 -16.49
N ALA A 134 13.00 -9.18 -17.02
CA ALA A 134 14.18 -9.89 -16.56
C ALA A 134 14.74 -9.31 -15.25
N LYS A 135 14.58 -8.00 -15.04
CA LYS A 135 15.01 -7.30 -13.81
C LYS A 135 14.00 -7.42 -12.66
N LEU A 136 12.75 -7.80 -12.95
CA LEU A 136 11.67 -7.88 -11.97
C LEU A 136 11.40 -9.26 -11.40
N ASN A 137 11.24 -9.32 -10.08
CA ASN A 137 10.80 -10.50 -9.35
C ASN A 137 9.37 -10.39 -8.76
N PHE A 138 8.78 -9.19 -8.73
CA PHE A 138 7.51 -8.96 -8.02
C PHE A 138 6.30 -8.64 -8.91
N ALA A 139 6.54 -8.29 -10.17
CA ALA A 139 5.51 -7.99 -11.14
C ALA A 139 5.96 -8.38 -12.55
N LYS A 140 5.00 -8.38 -13.49
CA LYS A 140 5.23 -8.57 -14.91
C LYS A 140 4.68 -7.40 -15.70
N PHE A 141 5.47 -6.93 -16.65
CA PHE A 141 5.05 -6.00 -17.69
C PHE A 141 4.45 -6.78 -18.86
N VAL A 142 3.23 -6.45 -19.23
CA VAL A 142 2.46 -7.10 -20.30
C VAL A 142 2.00 -6.03 -21.27
N LEU A 143 2.28 -6.23 -22.56
CA LEU A 143 1.72 -5.39 -23.61
C LEU A 143 0.27 -5.81 -23.88
N ARG A 144 -0.62 -4.83 -23.90
CA ARG A 144 -2.05 -4.95 -24.22
C ARG A 144 -2.36 -4.08 -25.43
N GLU A 145 -3.50 -4.32 -26.06
CA GLU A 145 -4.02 -3.46 -27.13
C GLU A 145 -2.97 -3.17 -28.22
N GLN A 146 -2.35 -4.25 -28.72
CA GLN A 146 -1.31 -4.16 -29.76
C GLN A 146 -0.16 -3.20 -29.39
N GLY A 147 0.19 -3.13 -28.10
CA GLY A 147 1.28 -2.31 -27.58
C GLY A 147 0.89 -0.88 -27.18
N ALA A 148 -0.39 -0.50 -27.30
CA ALA A 148 -0.87 0.81 -26.87
C ALA A 148 -0.91 0.96 -25.34
N VAL A 149 -0.98 -0.16 -24.61
CA VAL A 149 -1.04 -0.17 -23.14
C VAL A 149 0.00 -1.12 -22.57
N ILE A 150 0.75 -0.64 -21.58
CA ILE A 150 1.57 -1.47 -20.70
C ILE A 150 0.77 -1.72 -19.43
N GLN A 151 0.49 -2.98 -19.14
CA GLN A 151 -0.02 -3.43 -17.85
C GLN A 151 1.13 -3.94 -17.00
N ILE A 152 1.28 -3.40 -15.79
CA ILE A 152 2.17 -3.93 -14.76
C ILE A 152 1.30 -4.74 -13.81
N GLN A 153 1.51 -6.05 -13.75
CA GLN A 153 0.73 -6.96 -12.92
C GLN A 153 1.60 -7.60 -11.84
N GLY A 154 1.31 -7.28 -10.58
CA GLY A 154 1.78 -8.00 -9.40
C GLY A 154 0.71 -8.95 -8.86
N THR A 155 1.12 -9.87 -7.99
CA THR A 155 0.22 -10.84 -7.37
C THR A 155 0.43 -10.88 -5.87
N VAL A 156 -0.63 -10.64 -5.11
CA VAL A 156 -0.68 -10.85 -3.66
C VAL A 156 -1.36 -12.18 -3.40
N THR A 157 -0.60 -13.20 -3.02
CA THR A 157 -1.15 -14.51 -2.67
C THR A 157 -1.48 -14.56 -1.18
N PHE A 158 -2.61 -15.17 -0.84
CA PHE A 158 -3.05 -15.44 0.52
C PHE A 158 -3.73 -16.80 0.59
N ALA A 159 -3.95 -17.31 1.81
CA ALA A 159 -4.72 -18.53 2.00
C ALA A 159 -6.22 -18.20 1.90
N ASP A 160 -6.81 -17.78 3.02
CA ASP A 160 -8.25 -17.56 3.09
C ASP A 160 -8.63 -16.10 3.33
N LYS A 161 -7.65 -15.31 3.78
CA LYS A 161 -7.83 -13.94 4.26
C LYS A 161 -6.66 -13.07 3.83
N VAL A 162 -6.94 -11.81 3.54
CA VAL A 162 -5.92 -10.81 3.22
C VAL A 162 -5.95 -9.69 4.24
N GLU A 163 -4.78 -9.27 4.73
CA GLU A 163 -4.74 -8.08 5.56
C GLU A 163 -4.62 -6.80 4.71
N ILE A 164 -5.39 -5.75 5.03
CA ILE A 164 -5.27 -4.43 4.39
C ILE A 164 -3.85 -3.86 4.57
N GLU A 165 -3.19 -4.15 5.69
CA GLU A 165 -1.78 -3.79 5.90
C GLU A 165 -0.81 -4.59 5.01
N GLU A 166 -1.14 -5.83 4.64
CA GLU A 166 -0.37 -6.59 3.65
C GLU A 166 -0.54 -5.99 2.27
N LEU A 167 -1.76 -5.65 1.87
CA LEU A 167 -2.03 -4.94 0.62
C LEU A 167 -1.30 -3.60 0.56
N ARG A 168 -1.32 -2.83 1.66
CA ARG A 168 -0.58 -1.58 1.77
C ARG A 168 0.92 -1.77 1.57
N ARG A 169 1.51 -2.75 2.27
CA ARG A 169 2.95 -3.05 2.14
C ARG A 169 3.30 -3.51 0.74
N PHE A 170 2.42 -4.25 0.07
CA PHE A 170 2.63 -4.70 -1.30
C PHE A 170 2.53 -3.56 -2.31
N MET A 171 1.56 -2.66 -2.17
CA MET A 171 1.47 -1.42 -2.97
C MET A 171 2.73 -0.56 -2.79
N LEU A 172 3.17 -0.37 -1.54
CA LEU A 172 4.39 0.36 -1.23
C LEU A 172 5.65 -0.28 -1.85
N TRP A 173 5.77 -1.61 -1.74
CA TRP A 173 6.89 -2.34 -2.33
C TRP A 173 6.89 -2.24 -3.86
N THR A 174 5.72 -2.35 -4.48
CA THR A 174 5.55 -2.21 -5.93
C THR A 174 5.92 -0.82 -6.39
N ASP A 175 5.46 0.24 -5.72
CA ASP A 175 5.82 1.61 -6.06
C ASP A 175 7.33 1.86 -5.93
N GLY A 176 7.94 1.39 -4.83
CA GLY A 176 9.39 1.50 -4.63
C GLY A 176 10.18 0.76 -5.71
N GLY A 177 9.79 -0.48 -6.03
CA GLY A 177 10.45 -1.26 -7.06
C GLY A 177 10.28 -0.67 -8.46
N LEU A 178 9.09 -0.16 -8.80
CA LEU A 178 8.86 0.51 -10.08
C LEU A 178 9.67 1.81 -10.19
N ALA A 179 9.80 2.58 -9.11
CA ALA A 179 10.65 3.77 -9.08
C ALA A 179 12.13 3.42 -9.31
N GLN A 180 12.61 2.31 -8.75
CA GLN A 180 13.97 1.82 -8.99
C GLN A 180 14.17 1.39 -10.45
N ILE A 181 13.18 0.70 -11.02
CA ILE A 181 13.26 0.20 -12.41
C ILE A 181 13.15 1.32 -13.43
N ALA A 182 12.39 2.37 -13.14
CA ALA A 182 12.33 3.55 -13.99
C ALA A 182 13.72 4.16 -14.23
N GLN A 183 14.63 4.07 -13.25
CA GLN A 183 16.03 4.52 -13.40
C GLN A 183 16.86 3.66 -14.35
N SER A 184 16.34 2.50 -14.75
CA SER A 184 17.00 1.55 -15.64
C SER A 184 16.41 1.52 -17.06
N LEU A 185 15.41 2.38 -17.32
CA LEU A 185 14.88 2.58 -18.65
C LEU A 185 15.89 3.32 -19.54
N PRO A 186 15.89 3.08 -20.85
CA PRO A 186 16.66 3.90 -21.77
C PRO A 186 16.23 5.37 -21.70
N ASP A 187 17.20 6.27 -21.82
CA ASP A 187 16.98 7.71 -21.72
C ASP A 187 15.84 8.19 -22.63
N GLY A 188 14.86 8.88 -22.04
CA GLY A 188 13.77 9.49 -22.79
C GLY A 188 12.64 8.55 -23.15
N VAL A 189 12.65 7.28 -22.70
CA VAL A 189 11.48 6.39 -22.83
C VAL A 189 10.31 6.90 -21.99
N GLU A 190 10.58 7.52 -20.84
CA GLU A 190 9.57 7.99 -19.89
C GLU A 190 8.62 9.02 -20.51
N GLN A 191 9.10 9.84 -21.45
CA GLN A 191 8.26 10.84 -22.12
C GLN A 191 7.15 10.22 -22.97
N TYR A 192 7.32 8.96 -23.36
CA TYR A 192 6.37 8.19 -24.17
C TYR A 192 5.41 7.36 -23.33
N LEU A 193 5.54 7.37 -22.01
CA LEU A 193 4.71 6.58 -21.10
C LEU A 193 3.89 7.52 -20.20
N ARG A 194 2.57 7.33 -20.19
CA ARG A 194 1.65 8.13 -19.37
C ARG A 194 0.82 7.19 -18.49
N PRO A 195 0.78 7.37 -17.15
CA PRO A 195 -0.14 6.60 -16.32
C PRO A 195 -1.59 6.77 -16.80
N ILE A 196 -2.34 5.68 -16.85
CA ILE A 196 -3.77 5.71 -17.13
C ILE A 196 -4.49 5.84 -15.79
N PRO A 197 -5.19 6.96 -15.52
CA PRO A 197 -5.95 7.11 -14.28
C PRO A 197 -7.12 6.14 -14.25
N LEU A 198 -7.35 5.53 -13.09
CA LEU A 198 -8.46 4.61 -12.85
C LEU A 198 -9.55 5.28 -12.01
N MET A 199 -9.16 6.27 -11.22
CA MET A 199 -10.05 7.05 -10.40
C MET A 199 -10.43 8.36 -11.10
N PRO A 200 -11.66 8.86 -10.91
CA PRO A 200 -12.04 10.18 -11.42
C PRO A 200 -11.14 11.25 -10.81
N VAL A 201 -10.56 12.10 -11.66
CA VAL A 201 -9.73 13.22 -11.23
C VAL A 201 -10.64 14.25 -10.55
N VAL A 202 -10.55 14.34 -9.22
CA VAL A 202 -11.22 15.42 -8.49
C VAL A 202 -10.51 16.72 -8.86
N LYS A 203 -11.14 17.52 -9.73
CA LYS A 203 -10.68 18.89 -9.99
C LYS A 203 -10.97 19.72 -8.75
N SER A 204 -9.92 20.03 -7.99
CA SER A 204 -9.93 21.04 -6.92
C SER A 204 -9.93 22.45 -7.50
#